data_AF-A0AAX2M6H0-F1
#
_entry.id   AF-A0AAX2M6H0-F1
#
_cell.length_a   1.000
_cell.length_b   1.000
_cell.length_c   1.000
_cell.angle_alpha   90.00
_cell.angle_beta   90.00
_cell.angle_gamma   90.00
#
_symmetry.space_group_name_H-M   'P 1'
#
loop_
_entity.id
_entity.type
_entity.pdbx_description
1 polymer ?
#
loop_
_entity_poly.entity_id
_entity_poly.type
_entity_poly.pdbx_seq_one_letter_code
_entity_poly.pdbx_strand_id
1 'polypeptide(L)'
;MIDERDPAFAQLRIWTGRGGDGKDQLRSLQDVGIGAILLPSVDAPLTLRAHSNDADPQAQMRRAGVFVKEDGQAGMISQLDVYG
;
A
#
# COMPACT_ATOMS: atom_id res chain seq x y z
N MET A 1 14.36 4.61 -5.99
CA MET A 1 12.89 4.62 -6.20
C MET A 1 12.58 3.56 -7.22
N ILE A 2 11.37 3.01 -7.21
CA ILE A 2 10.88 2.18 -8.31
C ILE A 2 9.97 3.08 -9.13
N ASP A 3 10.29 3.23 -10.41
CA ASP A 3 9.55 4.04 -11.39
C ASP A 3 9.53 3.33 -12.74
N GLU A 4 8.95 3.94 -13.77
CA GLU A 4 8.80 3.35 -15.10
C GLU A 4 10.10 2.89 -15.77
N ARG A 5 11.27 3.37 -15.32
CA ARG A 5 12.58 2.94 -15.84
C ARG A 5 13.10 1.67 -15.15
N ASP A 6 12.44 1.24 -14.07
CA ASP A 6 12.74 0.00 -13.35
C ASP A 6 11.90 -1.16 -13.91
N PRO A 7 12.51 -2.26 -14.39
CA PRO A 7 11.77 -3.42 -14.87
C PRO A 7 10.81 -4.05 -13.85
N ALA A 8 11.04 -3.86 -12.55
CA ALA A 8 10.14 -4.31 -11.50
C ALA A 8 8.82 -3.54 -11.49
N PHE A 9 8.82 -2.25 -11.88
CA PHE A 9 7.63 -1.40 -11.85
C PHE A 9 6.48 -1.97 -12.68
N ALA A 10 6.77 -2.46 -13.89
CA ALA A 10 5.79 -3.07 -14.78
C ALA A 10 5.18 -4.38 -14.24
N GLN A 11 5.82 -5.00 -13.23
CA GLN A 11 5.37 -6.25 -12.62
C GLN A 11 4.51 -6.01 -11.38
N LEU A 12 4.59 -4.83 -10.76
CA LEU A 12 3.84 -4.49 -9.56
C LEU A 12 2.35 -4.39 -9.86
N ARG A 13 1.54 -4.89 -8.92
CA ARG A 13 0.08 -4.84 -8.98
C ARG A 13 -0.47 -4.36 -7.64
N ILE A 14 -1.52 -3.54 -7.69
CA ILE A 14 -2.34 -3.18 -6.55
C ILE A 14 -3.51 -4.14 -6.49
N TRP A 15 -3.63 -4.85 -5.38
CA TRP A 15 -4.80 -5.66 -5.08
C TRP A 15 -5.88 -4.80 -4.42
N THR A 16 -7.08 -4.81 -4.98
CA THR A 16 -8.22 -4.01 -4.49
C THR A 16 -9.34 -4.89 -3.93
N GLY A 17 -9.00 -6.11 -3.49
CA GLY A 17 -9.97 -7.08 -2.99
C GLY A 17 -10.39 -8.11 -4.04
N ARG A 18 -11.38 -8.92 -3.66
CA ARG A 18 -12.03 -9.88 -4.58
C ARG A 18 -13.31 -9.29 -5.15
N GLY A 19 -13.52 -9.50 -6.45
CA GLY A 19 -14.74 -9.11 -7.14
C GLY A 19 -15.93 -9.99 -6.76
N GLY A 20 -17.11 -9.66 -7.27
CA GLY A 20 -18.34 -10.44 -7.04
C GLY A 20 -18.30 -11.87 -7.61
N ASP A 21 -17.37 -12.15 -8.51
CA ASP A 21 -17.06 -13.48 -9.05
C ASP A 21 -16.04 -14.26 -8.19
N GLY A 22 -15.60 -13.67 -7.07
CA GLY A 22 -14.62 -14.25 -6.16
C GLY A 22 -13.17 -14.16 -6.62
N LYS A 23 -12.87 -13.52 -7.75
CA LYS A 23 -11.50 -13.39 -8.28
C LYS A 23 -10.81 -12.15 -7.73
N ASP A 24 -9.50 -12.25 -7.51
CA ASP A 24 -8.68 -11.11 -7.12
C ASP A 24 -8.71 -10.02 -8.20
N GLN A 25 -8.89 -8.77 -7.76
CA GLN A 25 -8.86 -7.60 -8.62
C GLN A 25 -7.49 -6.95 -8.49
N LEU A 26 -6.72 -7.04 -9.57
CA LEU A 26 -5.36 -6.52 -9.66
C LEU A 26 -5.33 -5.38 -10.67
N ARG A 27 -4.71 -4.26 -10.29
CA ARG A 27 -4.50 -3.08 -11.14
C ARG A 27 -3.01 -2.83 -11.28
N SER A 28 -2.56 -2.37 -12.46
CA SER A 28 -1.18 -1.89 -12.58
C SER A 28 -1.00 -0.59 -11.77
N LEU A 29 0.25 -0.20 -11.47
CA LEU A 29 0.53 1.11 -10.86
C LEU A 29 0.07 2.27 -11.77
N GLN A 30 0.24 2.11 -13.08
CA GLN A 30 -0.18 3.07 -14.11
C GLN A 30 -1.71 3.21 -14.15
N ASP A 31 -2.46 2.12 -14.02
CA ASP A 31 -3.94 2.16 -14.03
C ASP A 31 -4.53 2.98 -12.88
N VAL A 32 -3.75 3.19 -11.81
CA VAL A 32 -4.13 3.98 -10.63
C VAL A 32 -3.35 5.32 -10.54
N GLY A 33 -2.56 5.62 -11.57
CA GLY A 33 -1.81 6.86 -11.75
C GLY A 33 -0.61 7.02 -10.82
N ILE A 34 -0.05 5.93 -10.30
CA ILE A 34 1.20 5.97 -9.51
C ILE A 34 2.36 5.92 -10.48
N GLY A 35 3.20 6.97 -10.50
CA GLY A 35 4.38 7.05 -11.37
C GLY A 35 5.68 6.61 -10.69
N ALA A 36 5.75 6.67 -9.36
CA ALA A 36 6.94 6.29 -8.61
C ALA A 36 6.66 5.89 -7.16
N ILE A 37 7.44 4.94 -6.64
CA ILE A 37 7.46 4.55 -5.22
C ILE A 37 8.84 4.87 -4.64
N LEU A 38 8.86 5.63 -3.55
CA LEU A 38 10.08 5.88 -2.80
C LEU A 38 10.38 4.67 -1.90
N LEU A 39 11.57 4.07 -2.08
CA LEU A 39 12.00 2.90 -1.32
C LEU A 39 12.36 3.21 0.15
N PRO A 40 12.98 4.36 0.47
CA PRO A 40 13.14 4.76 1.86
C PRO A 40 11.78 4.87 2.55
N SER A 41 11.72 4.34 3.76
CA SER A 41 10.57 4.40 4.66
C SER A 41 11.07 4.74 6.06
N VAL A 42 10.16 5.20 6.91
CA VAL A 42 10.43 5.47 8.33
C VAL A 42 9.66 4.50 9.21
N ASP A 43 10.17 4.23 10.41
CA ASP A 43 9.40 3.51 11.42
C ASP A 43 8.20 4.37 11.83
N ALA A 44 7.02 3.77 11.75
CA ALA A 44 5.74 4.41 12.02
C ALA A 44 4.82 3.45 12.78
N PRO A 45 5.18 3.07 14.03
CA PRO A 45 4.40 2.09 14.78
C PRO A 45 3.04 2.66 15.18
N LEU A 46 1.97 2.06 14.67
CA LEU A 46 0.59 2.37 15.06
C LEU A 46 -0.21 1.07 15.22
N THR A 47 -0.81 0.86 16.39
CA THR A 47 -1.70 -0.27 16.63
C THR A 47 -3.12 0.07 16.19
N LEU A 48 -3.67 -0.71 15.26
CA LEU A 48 -5.03 -0.57 14.74
C LEU A 48 -5.98 -1.51 15.46
N ARG A 49 -7.08 -0.96 15.97
CA ARG A 49 -8.15 -1.66 16.66
C ARG A 49 -9.49 -1.33 16.00
N ALA A 50 -10.48 -2.22 16.11
CA ALA A 50 -11.82 -1.91 15.62
C ALA A 50 -12.46 -0.80 16.48
N HIS A 51 -12.29 -0.90 17.80
CA HIS A 51 -12.64 0.13 18.77
C HIS A 51 -11.45 0.45 19.69
N SER A 52 -11.39 1.68 20.19
CA SER A 52 -10.25 2.14 21.00
C SER A 52 -10.06 1.38 22.31
N ASN A 53 -11.12 0.75 22.81
CA ASN A 53 -11.15 -0.06 24.03
C ASN A 53 -10.95 -1.57 23.81
N ASP A 54 -10.77 -2.02 22.57
CA ASP A 54 -10.53 -3.44 22.30
C ASP A 54 -9.17 -3.88 22.87
N ALA A 55 -9.17 -5.01 23.56
CA ALA A 55 -7.95 -5.61 24.09
C ALA A 55 -7.03 -6.10 22.95
N ASP A 56 -7.64 -6.73 21.93
CA ASP A 56 -6.92 -7.36 20.84
C ASP A 56 -6.81 -6.43 19.61
N PRO A 57 -5.58 -6.17 19.12
CA PRO A 57 -5.41 -5.41 17.90
C PRO A 57 -5.86 -6.21 16.67
N GLN A 58 -6.36 -5.49 15.67
CA GLN A 58 -6.70 -6.07 14.36
C GLN A 58 -5.51 -6.02 13.40
N ALA A 59 -4.65 -5.01 13.56
CA ALA A 59 -3.42 -4.89 12.78
C ALA A 59 -2.39 -4.00 13.48
N GLN A 60 -1.15 -4.07 13.02
CA GLN A 60 -0.06 -3.21 13.43
C GLN A 60 0.60 -2.60 12.21
N MET A 61 0.59 -1.27 12.12
CA MET A 61 1.46 -0.53 11.20
C MET A 61 2.88 -0.55 11.74
N ARG A 62 3.83 -0.87 10.85
CA ARG A 62 5.27 -0.93 11.18
C ARG A 62 6.03 0.25 10.59
N ARG A 63 5.79 0.53 9.32
CA ARG A 63 6.55 1.52 8.53
C ARG A 63 5.64 2.33 7.61
N ALA A 64 6.04 3.56 7.35
CA ALA A 64 5.40 4.46 6.39
C ALA A 64 6.41 4.92 5.34
N GLY A 65 5.94 5.03 4.10
CA GLY A 65 6.69 5.58 2.97
C GLY A 65 5.78 6.45 2.11
N VAL A 66 6.30 6.88 0.97
CA VAL A 66 5.62 7.79 0.04
C VAL A 66 5.67 7.24 -1.37
N PHE A 67 4.60 7.45 -2.13
CA PHE A 67 4.58 7.32 -3.58
C PHE A 67 4.17 8.66 -4.21
N VAL A 68 4.49 8.84 -5.48
CA VAL A 68 4.12 10.03 -6.25
C VAL A 68 3.29 9.59 -7.45
N LYS A 69 2.24 10.37 -7.73
CA LYS A 69 1.37 10.21 -8.88
C LYS A 69 1.88 10.99 -10.09
N GLU A 70 1.44 10.60 -11.26
CA GLU A 70 1.78 11.28 -12.52
C GLU A 70 1.31 12.74 -12.55
N ASP A 71 0.26 13.09 -11.81
CA ASP A 71 -0.22 14.46 -11.65
C ASP A 71 0.57 15.29 -10.62
N GLY A 72 1.65 14.74 -10.07
CA GLY A 72 2.51 15.39 -9.10
C GLY A 72 2.03 15.30 -7.64
N GLN A 73 0.85 14.72 -7.38
CA GLN A 73 0.39 14.50 -6.00
C GLN A 73 1.18 13.38 -5.33
N ALA A 74 1.47 13.54 -4.04
CA ALA A 74 2.08 12.50 -3.22
C ALA A 74 1.03 11.78 -2.38
N GLY A 75 1.24 10.48 -2.14
CA GLY A 75 0.42 9.66 -1.26
C GLY A 75 1.26 8.79 -0.33
N MET A 76 0.62 8.22 0.69
CA MET A 76 1.28 7.36 1.67
C MET A 76 1.18 5.89 1.27
N ILE A 77 2.28 5.14 1.46
CA ILE A 77 2.29 3.68 1.46
C ILE A 77 2.69 3.18 2.85
N SER A 78 2.16 2.05 3.29
CA SER A 78 2.38 1.56 4.65
C SER A 78 2.54 0.05 4.69
N GLN A 79 3.42 -0.41 5.58
CA GLN A 79 3.49 -1.81 5.95
C GLN A 79 2.52 -2.06 7.11
N LEU A 80 1.57 -2.98 6.89
CA LEU A 80 0.60 -3.43 7.88
C LEU A 80 0.79 -4.93 8.11
N ASP A 81 0.97 -5.32 9.37
CA ASP A 81 0.84 -6.70 9.82
C ASP A 81 -0.60 -6.89 10.28
N VAL A 82 -1.40 -7.70 9.59
CA VAL A 82 -2.82 -7.92 9.89
C VAL A 82 -2.98 -9.22 10.68
N TYR A 83 -3.79 -9.18 11.73
CA TYR A 83 -4.10 -10.32 12.58
C TYR A 83 -5.47 -10.90 12.18
N GLY A 84 -5.66 -12.22 12.35
CA GLY A 84 -6.88 -12.95 11.99
C GLY A 84 -7.29 -13.93 13.08
#